data_AF-A0A7L3QVB6-F1
#
_entry.id   AF-A0A7L3QVB6-F1
#
_cell.length_a   1.000
_cell.length_b   1.000
_cell.length_c   1.000
_cell.angle_alpha   90.00
_cell.angle_beta   90.00
_cell.angle_gamma   90.00
#
_symmetry.space_group_name_H-M   'P 1'
#
loop_
_entity.id
_entity.type
_entity.pdbx_description
1 polymer ?
#
loop_
_entity_poly.entity_id
_entity_poly.type
_entity_poly.pdbx_seq_one_letter_code
_entity_poly.pdbx_strand_id
1 'polypeptide(L)'
;VAIKRVPRNRVRHWGQLPDGTRAPLEIVLLDKVSTGFPGVIQLLEWLERLNDIVMVLERPERSQDLQHFIRARGFLCEEVARELFRQVLEAVRHCTSCGVLHRDIKPGNILV
;
A
#
# COMPACT_ATOMS: atom_id res chain seq x y z
N VAL A 1 -5.71 -10.08 -8.01
CA VAL A 1 -4.42 -9.79 -7.34
C VAL A 1 -3.52 -8.93 -8.22
N ALA A 2 -2.60 -8.20 -7.59
CA ALA A 2 -1.46 -7.53 -8.20
C ALA A 2 -0.17 -8.20 -7.70
N ILE A 3 0.86 -8.30 -8.55
CA ILE A 3 2.12 -8.97 -8.21
C ILE A 3 3.24 -7.93 -8.27
N LYS A 4 3.79 -7.56 -7.12
CA LYS A 4 4.93 -6.64 -7.03
C LYS A 4 6.22 -7.43 -6.85
N ARG A 5 7.19 -7.23 -7.74
CA ARG A 5 8.52 -7.83 -7.66
C ARG A 5 9.54 -6.77 -7.27
N VAL A 6 10.31 -7.04 -6.23
CA VAL A 6 11.38 -6.16 -5.75
C VAL A 6 12.70 -6.90 -5.86
N PRO A 7 13.62 -6.48 -6.74
CA PRO A 7 14.96 -7.04 -6.80
C PRO A 7 15.65 -6.96 -5.43
N ARG A 8 16.31 -8.04 -4.98
CA ARG A 8 16.93 -8.10 -3.65
C ARG A 8 17.91 -6.96 -3.41
N ASN A 9 18.70 -6.60 -4.43
CA ASN A 9 19.68 -5.51 -4.35
C ASN A 9 19.04 -4.12 -4.17
N ARG A 10 17.73 -3.97 -4.36
CA ARG A 10 16.98 -2.72 -4.10
C ARG A 10 16.35 -2.67 -2.71
N VAL A 11 16.39 -3.75 -1.94
CA VAL A 11 15.85 -3.79 -0.57
C VAL A 11 16.85 -3.17 0.39
N ARG A 12 16.57 -1.94 0.84
CA ARG A 12 17.46 -1.17 1.73
C ARG A 12 17.16 -1.39 3.21
N HIS A 13 15.91 -1.65 3.54
CA HIS A 13 15.45 -1.75 4.93
C HIS A 13 14.81 -3.11 5.17
N TRP A 14 15.19 -3.73 6.27
CA TRP A 14 14.76 -5.05 6.72
C TRP A 14 14.19 -4.96 8.12
N GLY A 15 13.26 -5.84 8.45
CA GLY A 15 12.70 -6.02 9.78
C GLY A 15 12.45 -7.50 10.07
N GLN A 16 11.62 -7.77 11.08
CA GLN A 16 11.21 -9.11 11.46
C GLN A 16 9.69 -9.17 11.54
N LEU A 17 9.12 -10.26 11.03
CA LEU A 17 7.73 -10.64 11.25
C LEU A 17 7.53 -11.22 12.66
N PRO A 18 6.28 -11.37 13.15
CA PRO A 18 6.01 -11.87 14.50
C PRO A 18 6.58 -13.26 14.81
N ASP A 19 6.74 -14.11 13.79
CA ASP A 19 7.35 -15.44 13.87
C ASP A 19 8.89 -15.41 13.89
N GLY A 20 9.50 -14.22 13.84
CA GLY A 20 10.95 -14.02 13.78
C GLY A 20 11.52 -14.05 12.36
N THR A 21 10.71 -14.32 11.34
CA THR A 21 11.16 -14.35 9.95
C THR A 21 11.66 -12.97 9.52
N ARG A 22 12.90 -12.91 9.01
CA ARG A 22 13.49 -11.68 8.49
C ARG A 22 12.89 -11.37 7.12
N ALA A 23 12.28 -10.19 6.98
CA ALA A 23 11.64 -9.76 5.74
C ALA A 23 11.97 -8.29 5.43
N PRO A 24 11.78 -7.83 4.17
CA PRO A 24 11.81 -6.42 3.85
C PRO A 24 10.88 -5.61 4.75
N LEU A 25 11.30 -4.40 5.11
CA LEU A 25 10.49 -3.53 5.96
C LEU A 25 9.09 -3.29 5.36
N GLU A 26 8.97 -3.19 4.03
CA GLU A 26 7.68 -3.06 3.35
C GLU A 26 6.72 -4.21 3.69
N ILE A 27 7.20 -5.46 3.69
CA ILE A 27 6.39 -6.63 4.04
C ILE A 27 5.98 -6.60 5.51
N VAL A 28 6.92 -6.27 6.41
CA VAL A 28 6.64 -6.15 7.85
C VAL A 28 5.58 -5.08 8.12
N LEU A 29 5.65 -3.94 7.44
CA LEU A 29 4.68 -2.85 7.61
C LEU A 29 3.31 -3.22 7.00
N LEU A 30 3.30 -3.89 5.84
CA LEU A 30 2.07 -4.38 5.20
C LEU A 30 1.37 -5.44 6.05
N ASP A 31 2.11 -6.38 6.64
CA ASP A 31 1.59 -7.40 7.55
C ASP A 31 0.83 -6.77 8.73
N LYS A 32 1.41 -5.72 9.34
CA LYS A 32 0.79 -5.00 10.46
C LYS A 32 -0.53 -4.31 10.12
N VAL A 33 -0.70 -3.84 8.88
CA VAL A 33 -1.90 -3.09 8.46
C VAL A 33 -2.93 -3.94 7.74
N SER A 34 -2.54 -5.12 7.23
CA SER A 34 -3.39 -6.05 6.47
C SER A 34 -4.34 -6.84 7.37
N THR A 35 -5.24 -6.12 8.02
CA THR A 35 -6.20 -6.63 9.02
C THR A 35 -7.63 -6.74 8.46
N GLY A 36 -7.78 -6.61 7.13
CA GLY A 36 -9.08 -6.56 6.45
C GLY A 36 -9.70 -5.16 6.34
N PHE A 37 -8.99 -4.10 6.78
CA PHE A 37 -9.45 -2.72 6.61
C PHE A 37 -9.39 -2.29 5.12
N PRO A 38 -10.51 -1.86 4.52
CA PRO A 38 -10.60 -1.66 3.07
C PRO A 38 -9.82 -0.45 2.52
N GLY A 39 -9.45 0.52 3.37
CA GLY A 39 -8.72 1.72 2.93
C GLY A 39 -7.22 1.50 2.73
N VAL A 40 -6.72 0.27 2.88
CA VAL A 40 -5.32 -0.12 2.60
C VAL A 40 -5.33 -1.38 1.74
N ILE A 41 -4.49 -1.44 0.72
CA ILE A 41 -4.33 -2.66 -0.10
C ILE A 41 -3.73 -3.78 0.75
N GLN A 42 -4.41 -4.92 0.77
CA GLN A 42 -4.00 -6.05 1.60
C GLN A 42 -2.83 -6.82 0.99
N LEU A 43 -1.86 -7.19 1.83
CA LEU A 43 -0.88 -8.22 1.51
C LEU A 43 -1.52 -9.59 1.70
N LEU A 44 -1.60 -10.36 0.63
CA LEU A 44 -2.22 -11.70 0.64
C LEU A 44 -1.17 -12.78 0.88
N GLU A 45 -0.01 -12.64 0.24
CA GLU A 45 1.12 -13.57 0.36
C GLU A 45 2.41 -12.86 -0.05
N TRP A 46 3.54 -13.36 0.42
CA TRP A 46 4.85 -12.99 -0.11
C TRP A 46 5.77 -14.19 -0.22
N LEU A 47 6.70 -14.13 -1.17
CA LEU A 47 7.61 -15.22 -1.50
C LEU A 47 9.01 -14.64 -1.67
N GLU A 48 10.00 -15.31 -1.08
CA GLU A 48 11.41 -15.01 -1.27
C GLU A 48 12.00 -15.92 -2.34
N ARG A 49 12.68 -15.33 -3.33
CA ARG A 49 13.41 -16.06 -4.38
C ARG A 49 14.88 -15.69 -4.36
N LEU A 50 15.68 -16.36 -5.19
CA LEU A 50 17.13 -16.11 -5.30
C LEU A 50 17.47 -14.64 -5.59
N ASN A 51 16.74 -13.99 -6.52
CA ASN A 51 17.10 -12.65 -7.01
C ASN A 51 16.09 -11.55 -6.65
N ASP A 52 14.86 -11.92 -6.30
CA ASP A 52 13.80 -10.98 -6.00
C ASP A 52 12.90 -11.46 -4.85
N ILE A 53 12.10 -10.52 -4.36
CA ILE A 53 11.04 -10.75 -3.41
C ILE A 53 9.74 -10.41 -4.11
N VAL A 54 8.78 -11.32 -4.01
CA VAL A 54 7.49 -11.24 -4.69
C VAL A 54 6.41 -11.01 -3.65
N MET A 55 5.60 -9.97 -3.82
CA MET A 55 4.42 -9.71 -3.00
C MET A 55 3.16 -9.91 -3.85
N VAL A 56 2.22 -10.69 -3.33
CA VAL A 56 0.87 -10.85 -3.87
C VAL A 56 -0.04 -9.93 -3.08
N LEU A 57 -0.57 -8.93 -3.77
CA LEU A 57 -1.39 -7.87 -3.19
C LEU A 57 -2.83 -8.00 -3.70
N GLU A 58 -3.77 -7.50 -2.91
CA GLU A 58 -5.12 -7.21 -3.40
C GLU A 58 -5.06 -6.32 -4.64
N ARG A 59 -6.01 -6.51 -5.55
CA ARG A 59 -6.18 -5.63 -6.71
C ARG A 59 -7.67 -5.39 -6.96
N PRO A 60 -8.19 -4.20 -6.65
CA PRO A 60 -9.55 -3.83 -7.00
C PRO A 60 -9.76 -3.90 -8.52
N GLU A 61 -10.94 -4.34 -8.93
CA GLU A 61 -11.32 -4.34 -10.34
C GLU A 61 -11.48 -2.92 -10.87
N ARG A 62 -11.08 -2.67 -12.11
CA ARG A 62 -11.22 -1.37 -12.80
C ARG A 62 -10.63 -0.18 -12.02
N SER A 63 -9.52 -0.42 -11.31
CA SER A 63 -8.81 0.63 -10.57
C SER A 63 -7.78 1.37 -11.41
N GLN A 64 -7.52 2.62 -11.04
CA GLN A 64 -6.38 3.42 -11.48
C GLN A 64 -5.81 4.18 -10.28
N ASP A 65 -4.59 4.71 -10.37
CA ASP A 65 -4.12 5.61 -9.33
C ASP A 65 -4.77 7.00 -9.41
N LEU A 66 -4.87 7.65 -8.26
CA LEU A 66 -5.51 8.97 -8.12
C LEU A 66 -4.77 10.04 -8.94
N GLN A 67 -3.46 9.88 -9.19
CA GLN A 67 -2.72 10.79 -10.05
C GLN A 67 -3.22 10.76 -11.49
N HIS A 68 -3.46 9.58 -12.07
CA HIS A 68 -4.06 9.44 -13.39
C HIS A 68 -5.52 9.92 -13.41
N PHE A 69 -6.29 9.60 -12.37
CA PHE A 69 -7.68 10.06 -12.23
C PHE A 69 -7.79 11.60 -12.26
N ILE A 70 -6.93 12.29 -11.51
CA ILE A 70 -6.87 13.76 -11.48
C ILE A 70 -6.42 14.28 -12.85
N ARG A 71 -5.37 13.72 -13.45
CA ARG A 71 -4.87 14.16 -14.76
C ARG A 71 -5.91 14.08 -15.87
N ALA A 72 -6.73 13.03 -15.87
CA ALA A 72 -7.79 12.83 -16.87
C ALA A 72 -8.95 13.84 -16.73
N ARG A 73 -9.20 14.33 -15.51
CA ARG A 73 -10.34 15.23 -15.20
C ARG A 73 -9.93 16.70 -15.03
N GLY A 74 -8.64 16.99 -14.89
CA GLY A 74 -8.14 18.29 -14.50
C GLY A 74 -8.31 18.52 -13.01
N PHE A 75 -9.35 19.27 -12.63
CA PHE A 75 -9.66 19.55 -11.23
C PHE A 75 -10.82 18.69 -10.73
N LEU A 76 -10.73 18.27 -9.47
CA LEU A 76 -11.85 17.63 -8.79
C LEU A 76 -12.75 18.72 -8.19
N CYS A 77 -14.06 18.56 -8.29
CA CYS A 77 -14.96 19.40 -7.49
C CYS A 77 -14.77 19.10 -6.00
N GLU A 78 -15.07 20.09 -5.16
CA GLU A 78 -14.85 19.98 -3.72
C GLU A 78 -15.56 18.80 -3.08
N GLU A 79 -16.74 18.43 -3.60
CA GLU A 79 -17.50 17.28 -3.09
C GLU A 79 -16.74 15.96 -3.27
N VAL A 80 -16.24 15.70 -4.49
CA VAL A 80 -15.43 14.50 -4.78
C VAL A 80 -14.11 14.54 -4.02
N ALA A 81 -13.45 15.71 -3.98
CA ALA A 81 -12.19 15.86 -3.27
C ALA A 81 -12.36 15.63 -1.75
N ARG A 82 -13.44 16.15 -1.15
CA ARG A 82 -13.76 15.96 0.27
C ARG A 82 -13.94 14.50 0.62
N GLU A 83 -14.68 13.76 -0.21
CA GLU A 83 -14.94 12.34 0.05
C GLU A 83 -13.68 11.48 -0.11
N LEU A 84 -12.90 11.71 -1.17
CA LEU A 84 -11.60 11.05 -1.35
C LEU A 84 -10.66 11.34 -0.18
N PHE A 85 -10.57 12.61 0.23
CA PHE A 85 -9.69 13.02 1.31
C PHE A 85 -10.13 12.43 2.66
N ARG A 86 -11.45 12.35 2.92
CA ARG A 86 -11.99 11.66 4.10
C ARG A 86 -11.53 10.20 4.16
N GLN A 87 -11.63 9.46 3.06
CA GLN A 87 -11.18 8.07 2.98
C GLN A 87 -9.67 7.94 3.18
N VAL A 88 -8.88 8.85 2.61
CA VAL A 88 -7.42 8.90 2.85
C VAL A 88 -7.11 9.14 4.32
N LEU A 89 -7.81 10.05 5.00
CA LEU A 89 -7.62 10.30 6.43
C LEU A 89 -7.94 9.05 7.26
N GLU A 90 -8.99 8.31 6.91
CA GLU A 90 -9.34 7.04 7.58
C GLU A 90 -8.25 5.98 7.39
N ALA A 91 -7.73 5.84 6.17
CA ALA A 91 -6.60 4.94 5.89
C ALA A 91 -5.33 5.30 6.66
N VAL A 92 -5.00 6.59 6.76
CA VAL A 92 -3.84 7.06 7.52
C VAL A 92 -4.03 6.84 9.02
N ARG A 93 -5.24 7.06 9.54
CA ARG A 93 -5.58 6.76 10.94
C ARG A 93 -5.44 5.27 11.23
N HIS A 94 -5.92 4.42 10.34
CA HIS A 94 -5.75 2.96 10.44
C HIS A 94 -4.27 2.58 10.52
N CYS A 95 -3.46 3.01 9.55
CA CYS A 95 -2.01 2.78 9.55
C CYS A 95 -1.37 3.24 10.88
N THR A 96 -1.71 4.43 11.36
CA THR A 96 -1.17 4.99 12.60
C THR A 96 -1.59 4.15 13.81
N SER A 97 -2.83 3.66 13.88
CA SER A 97 -3.29 2.79 14.96
C SER A 97 -2.59 1.42 14.98
N CYS A 98 -2.15 0.93 13.81
CA CYS A 98 -1.29 -0.24 13.69
C CYS A 98 0.20 0.06 13.98
N GLY A 99 0.54 1.30 14.35
CA GLY A 99 1.93 1.72 14.57
C GLY A 99 2.75 1.71 13.28
N VAL A 100 2.15 2.10 12.16
CA VAL A 100 2.78 2.20 10.84
C VAL A 100 2.66 3.63 10.31
N LEU A 101 3.78 4.21 9.89
CA LEU A 101 3.82 5.51 9.23
C LEU A 101 4.16 5.32 7.76
N HIS A 102 3.24 5.67 6.85
CA HIS A 102 3.41 5.43 5.41
C HIS A 102 4.56 6.25 4.77
N ARG A 103 4.76 7.50 5.21
CA ARG A 103 5.80 8.45 4.75
C ARG A 103 5.78 8.91 3.28
N ASP A 104 5.05 8.24 2.39
CA ASP A 104 4.97 8.63 0.97
C ASP A 104 3.51 8.78 0.49
N ILE A 105 2.67 9.46 1.28
CA ILE A 105 1.26 9.69 0.90
C ILE A 105 1.23 10.74 -0.21
N LYS A 106 0.81 10.30 -1.40
CA LYS A 106 0.67 11.12 -2.60
C LYS A 106 -0.32 10.47 -3.57
N PRO A 107 -0.87 11.21 -4.55
CA PRO A 107 -1.85 10.65 -5.49
C PRO A 107 -1.42 9.38 -6.22
N GLY A 108 -0.13 9.24 -6.56
CA GLY A 108 0.39 8.03 -7.22
C GLY A 108 0.42 6.77 -6.35
N ASN A 109 0.18 6.88 -5.03
CA ASN A 109 0.11 5.76 -4.10
C ASN A 109 -1.31 5.54 -3.55
N ILE A 110 -2.33 6.16 -4.16
CA ILE A 110 -3.75 5.99 -3.81
C ILE A 110 -4.45 5.40 -5.03
N LEU A 111 -5.23 4.34 -4.84
CA LEU A 111 -6.03 3.72 -5.91
C LEU A 111 -7.49 4.15 -5.79
N VAL A 112 -8.14 4.39 -6.93
CA VAL A 112 -9.55 4.75 -7.09
C VAL A 112 -10.21 3.93 -8.19
#